data_AF-A0AAJ4MJR1-F1
#
_entry.id   AF-A0AAJ4MJR1-F1
#
_cell.length_a   1.000
_cell.length_b   1.000
_cell.length_c   1.000
_cell.angle_alpha   90.00
_cell.angle_beta   90.00
_cell.angle_gamma   90.00
#
_symmetry.space_group_name_H-M   'P 1'
#
loop_
_entity.id
_entity.type
_entity.pdbx_description
1 polymer ?
#
loop_
_entity_poly.entity_id
_entity_poly.type
_entity_poly.pdbx_seq_one_letter_code
_entity_poly.pdbx_strand_id
1 'polypeptide(L)' 'MYTIFIDPTIRFWLSIGLVLIIIVIIIRFRAKNNLKSDSLELLERRYQRGEISQEVYERARKRRGK' A
#
# COMPACT_ATOMS: atom_id res chain seq x y z
N MET A 1 -29.53 25.17 18.37
CA MET A 1 -29.19 23.76 18.05
C MET A 1 -27.75 23.69 17.53
N TYR A 2 -26.74 23.88 18.42
CA TYR A 2 -25.29 23.82 18.11
C TYR A 2 -24.48 23.25 19.28
N THR A 3 -25.11 22.59 20.26
CA THR A 3 -24.43 22.05 21.44
C THR A 3 -23.38 20.99 21.08
N ILE A 4 -23.60 20.26 19.98
CA ILE A 4 -22.71 19.22 19.44
C ILE A 4 -21.32 19.78 19.03
N PHE A 5 -21.25 21.07 18.65
CA PHE A 5 -19.99 21.70 18.21
C PHE A 5 -19.21 22.38 19.35
N ILE A 6 -19.85 22.62 20.50
CA ILE A 6 -19.25 23.33 21.64
C ILE A 6 -18.68 22.34 22.66
N ASP A 7 -19.19 21.10 22.70
CA ASP A 7 -18.71 20.06 23.59
C ASP A 7 -17.31 19.53 23.19
N PRO A 8 -16.26 19.78 24.01
CA PRO A 8 -14.89 19.42 23.67
C PRO A 8 -14.70 17.89 23.54
N THR A 9 -15.49 17.11 24.28
CA THR A 9 -15.48 15.64 24.23
C THR A 9 -15.95 15.13 22.88
N ILE A 10 -17.04 15.69 22.33
CA ILE A 10 -17.61 15.27 21.05
C ILE A 10 -16.64 15.63 19.92
N ARG A 11 -16.03 16.83 19.98
CA ARG A 11 -15.03 17.27 18.99
C ARG A 11 -13.80 16.34 18.97
N PHE A 12 -13.36 15.87 20.13
CA PHE A 12 -12.23 14.95 20.25
C PHE A 12 -12.52 13.60 19.57
N TRP A 13 -13.68 12.99 19.89
CA TRP A 13 -14.08 11.72 19.28
C TRP A 13 -14.31 11.82 17.76
N LEU A 14 -14.88 12.94 17.29
CA LEU A 14 -15.07 13.20 15.86
C LEU A 14 -13.74 13.31 15.12
N SER A 15 -12.75 13.98 15.74
CA SER A 15 -11.40 14.11 15.20
C SER A 15 -10.68 12.76 15.12
N ILE A 16 -10.76 11.95 16.18
CA ILE A 16 -10.23 10.58 16.19
C ILE A 16 -10.84 9.74 15.06
N GLY A 17 -12.16 9.80 14.89
CA GLY A 17 -12.86 9.05 13.85
C GLY A 17 -12.40 9.43 12.44
N LEU A 18 -12.24 10.73 12.18
CA LEU A 18 -11.74 11.23 10.90
C LEU A 18 -10.32 10.73 10.59
N VAL A 19 -9.43 10.76 11.58
CA VAL A 19 -8.05 10.27 11.42
C VAL A 19 -8.03 8.77 11.12
N LEU A 20 -8.84 7.97 11.81
CA LEU A 20 -8.95 6.53 11.56
C LEU A 20 -9.42 6.23 10.13
N ILE A 21 -10.41 6.98 9.62
CA ILE A 21 -10.89 6.83 8.24
C ILE A 21 -9.77 7.11 7.24
N ILE A 22 -9.00 8.19 7.44
CA ILE A 22 -7.86 8.53 6.60
C ILE A 22 -6.80 7.42 6.62
N ILE A 23 -6.46 6.89 7.81
CA ILE A 23 -5.51 5.77 7.96
C ILE A 23 -5.98 4.54 7.18
N VAL A 24 -7.26 4.17 7.27
CA VAL A 24 -7.83 3.04 6.55
C VAL A 24 -7.73 3.25 5.03
N ILE A 25 -8.04 4.46 4.54
CA ILE A 25 -7.91 4.81 3.12
C ILE A 25 -6.46 4.67 2.66
N ILE A 26 -5.50 5.19 3.44
CA ILE A 26 -4.07 5.10 3.13
C ILE A 26 -3.63 3.64 3.08
N ILE A 27 -3.98 2.81 4.06
CA ILE A 27 -3.62 1.39 4.10
C ILE A 27 -4.23 0.64 2.91
N ARG A 28 -5.53 0.85 2.65
CA ARG A 28 -6.25 0.19 1.54
C ARG A 28 -5.73 0.61 0.18
N PHE A 29 -5.38 1.89 0.02
CA PHE A 29 -4.80 2.44 -1.21
C PHE A 29 -3.34 1.99 -1.41
N ARG A 30 -2.55 1.92 -0.33
CA ARG A 30 -1.18 1.39 -0.35
C ARG A 30 -1.15 -0.09 -0.71
N ALA A 31 -2.09 -0.88 -0.21
CA ALA A 31 -2.24 -2.29 -0.60
C ALA A 31 -2.56 -2.43 -2.10
N LYS A 32 -3.44 -1.57 -2.64
CA LYS A 32 -3.80 -1.58 -4.06
C LYS A 32 -2.65 -1.15 -4.98
N ASN A 33 -1.83 -0.19 -4.57
CA ASN A 33 -0.70 0.29 -5.38
C ASN A 33 0.55 -0.61 -5.31
N ASN A 34 0.66 -1.49 -4.32
CA ASN A 34 1.73 -2.50 -4.30
C ASN A 34 1.57 -3.56 -5.42
N LEU A 35 0.38 -3.74 -5.99
CA LEU A 35 0.20 -4.67 -7.12
C LEU A 35 0.95 -4.24 -8.40
N LYS A 36 1.27 -2.95 -8.60
CA LYS A 36 2.07 -2.49 -9.76
C LYS A 36 3.58 -2.62 -9.55
N SER A 37 4.02 -2.74 -8.31
CA SER A 37 5.44 -2.92 -7.95
C SER A 37 5.90 -4.37 -8.13
N ASP A 38 4.96 -5.29 -8.03
CA ASP A 38 5.20 -6.71 -7.75
C ASP A 38 5.58 -7.55 -8.98
N SER A 39 5.61 -7.03 -10.22
CA SER A 39 6.05 -7.86 -11.36
C SER A 39 7.49 -8.37 -11.20
N LEU A 40 8.38 -7.54 -10.63
CA LEU A 40 9.78 -7.93 -10.38
C LEU A 40 9.91 -8.78 -9.11
N GLU A 41 9.12 -8.49 -8.07
CA GLU A 41 9.11 -9.29 -6.84
C GLU A 41 8.48 -10.68 -7.09
N LEU A 42 7.45 -10.78 -7.93
CA LEU A 42 6.94 -12.05 -8.47
C LEU A 42 8.01 -12.80 -9.25
N LEU A 43 8.80 -12.11 -10.10
CA LEU A 43 9.92 -12.73 -10.81
C LEU A 43 11.02 -13.19 -9.86
N GLU A 44 11.34 -12.40 -8.83
CA GLU A 44 12.30 -12.76 -7.78
C GLU A 44 11.84 -14.00 -7.00
N ARG A 45 10.56 -14.06 -6.63
CA ARG A 45 9.98 -15.25 -5.98
C ARG A 45 10.03 -16.48 -6.88
N ARG A 46 9.78 -16.34 -8.19
CA ARG A 46 9.91 -17.45 -9.17
C ARG A 46 11.36 -17.91 -9.32
N TYR A 47 12.32 -16.98 -9.29
CA TYR A 47 13.74 -17.30 -9.33
C TYR A 47 14.18 -18.06 -8.08
N GLN A 48 13.78 -17.62 -6.89
CA GLN A 48 14.07 -18.31 -5.63
C GLN A 48 13.47 -19.71 -5.55
N ARG A 49 12.32 -19.94 -6.19
CA ARG A 49 11.72 -21.29 -6.33
C ARG A 49 12.36 -22.16 -7.41
N GLY A 50 13.34 -21.64 -8.16
CA GLY A 50 13.99 -22.35 -9.27
C GLY A 50 13.11 -22.55 -10.50
N GLU A 51 11.96 -21.85 -10.57
CA GLU A 51 11.02 -21.94 -11.70
C GLU A 51 11.53 -21.19 -12.94
N ILE A 52 12.47 -20.26 -12.76
CA ILE A 52 13.12 -19.51 -13.84
C ILE A 52 14.63 -19.46 -13.63
N SER A 53 15.39 -19.44 -14.73
CA SER A 53 16.85 -19.30 -14.70
C SER A 53 17.28 -17.86 -14.38
N GLN A 54 18.47 -17.71 -13.78
CA GLN A 54 19.09 -16.42 -13.45
C GLN A 54 19.17 -15.49 -14.67
N GLU A 55 19.44 -16.01 -15.86
CA GLU A 55 19.48 -15.20 -17.08
C GLU A 55 18.14 -14.53 -17.39
N VAL A 56 17.03 -15.24 -17.17
CA VAL A 56 15.67 -14.74 -17.43
C VAL A 56 15.35 -13.62 -16.45
N TYR A 57 15.71 -13.82 -15.17
CA TYR A 57 15.56 -12.80 -14.13
C TYR A 57 16.39 -11.55 -14.44
N GLU A 58 17.66 -11.69 -14.83
CA GLU A 58 18.53 -10.56 -15.15
C GLU A 58 18.08 -9.78 -16.39
N ARG A 59 17.62 -10.47 -17.44
CA ARG A 59 17.08 -9.80 -18.64
C ARG A 59 15.82 -8.98 -18.31
N ALA A 60 14.93 -9.51 -17.46
CA ALA A 60 13.73 -8.80 -17.03
C ALA A 60 14.08 -7.59 -16.13
N ARG A 61 15.04 -7.75 -15.21
CA ARG A 61 15.55 -6.65 -14.36
C ARG A 61 16.17 -5.53 -15.19
N LYS A 62 16.98 -5.87 -16.21
CA LYS A 62 17.63 -4.88 -17.11
C LYS A 62 16.63 -4.11 -17.97
N ARG A 63 15.51 -4.71 -18.38
CA ARG A 63 14.47 -4.05 -19.20
C ARG A 63 13.61 -3.05 -18.43
N ARG A 64 13.51 -3.18 -17.10
CA ARG A 64 12.70 -2.28 -16.25
C ARG A 64 13.48 -1.05 -15.78
N GLY A 65 14.81 -1.10 -15.79
CA GLY A 65 15.69 0.00 -15.39
C GLY A 65 16.05 0.99 -16.51
N LYS A 66 15.38 0.90 -17.68
CA LYS A 66 15.56 1.76 -18.84
C LYS A 66 14.22 2.37 -19.21
#